data_AF-A0A5N7S7U9-F1
#
_entry.id   AF-A0A5N7S7U9-F1
#
_cell.length_a   1.000
_cell.length_b   1.000
_cell.length_c   1.000
_cell.angle_alpha   90.00
_cell.angle_beta   90.00
_cell.angle_gamma   90.00
#
_symmetry.space_group_name_H-M   'P 1'
#
loop_
_entity.id
_entity.type
_entity.pdbx_description
1 polymer ?
#
loop_
_entity_poly.entity_id
_entity_poly.type
_entity_poly.pdbx_seq_one_letter_code
_entity_poly.pdbx_strand_id
1 'polypeptide(L)'
;MEELVLRLAGECRMQQAVAMSTLESGVQLFAYPLSEQRILLALGVGPDAALTAGELLSRRAARLRETGGWLPSMFNDGSLYLVRRLSAQEEEGGDALASQLRLALEILN
;
A
#
# COMPACT_ATOMS: atom_id res chain seq x y z
N MET A 1 1.88 -12.06 3.36
CA MET A 1 1.84 -10.61 3.07
C MET A 1 1.35 -9.80 4.26
N GLU A 2 0.23 -10.19 4.87
CA GLU A 2 -0.27 -9.54 6.08
C GLU A 2 0.78 -9.45 7.20
N GLU A 3 1.41 -10.58 7.54
CA GLU A 3 2.50 -10.62 8.53
C GLU A 3 3.65 -9.67 8.20
N LEU A 4 3.99 -9.53 6.91
CA LEU A 4 5.01 -8.60 6.45
C LEU A 4 4.57 -7.14 6.72
N VAL A 5 3.32 -6.79 6.39
CA VAL A 5 2.77 -5.45 6.63
C VAL A 5 2.74 -5.14 8.12
N LEU A 6 2.30 -6.07 8.96
CA LEU A 6 2.29 -5.89 10.42
C LEU A 6 3.70 -5.72 10.99
N ARG A 7 4.66 -6.51 10.49
CA ARG A 7 6.07 -6.35 10.85
C ARG A 7 6.60 -4.97 10.46
N LEU A 8 6.37 -4.54 9.22
CA LEU A 8 6.79 -3.21 8.75
C LEU A 8 6.12 -2.08 9.53
N ALA A 9 4.83 -2.21 9.87
CA ALA A 9 4.12 -1.25 10.71
C ALA A 9 4.73 -1.18 12.12
N GLY A 10 5.08 -2.33 12.71
CA GLY A 10 5.78 -2.41 13.99
C GLY A 10 7.16 -1.74 13.95
N GLU A 11 7.98 -2.08 12.97
CA GLU A 11 9.31 -1.47 12.74
C GLU A 11 9.21 0.04 12.53
N CYS A 12 8.28 0.48 11.68
CA CYS A 12 8.00 1.88 11.40
C CYS A 12 7.62 2.65 12.67
N ARG A 13 6.74 2.09 13.50
CA ARG A 13 6.32 2.70 14.77
C ARG A 13 7.46 2.76 15.77
N MET A 14 8.25 1.70 15.91
CA MET A 14 9.38 1.66 16.85
C MET A 14 10.48 2.66 16.48
N GLN A 15 10.81 2.77 15.20
CA GLN A 15 11.91 3.60 14.72
C GLN A 15 11.48 5.02 14.37
N GLN A 16 10.18 5.29 14.30
CA GLN A 16 9.62 6.56 13.80
C GLN A 16 10.20 6.92 12.41
N ALA A 17 10.39 5.89 11.58
CA ALA A 17 11.00 5.99 10.27
C ALA A 17 10.21 5.14 9.26
N VAL A 18 10.45 5.37 7.97
CA VAL A 18 9.82 4.56 6.92
C VAL A 18 10.42 3.16 6.93
N ALA A 19 9.57 2.14 7.03
CA ALA A 19 9.97 0.74 6.85
C ALA A 19 9.54 0.27 5.46
N MET A 20 10.38 -0.49 4.77
CA MET A 20 10.11 -0.92 3.39
C MET A 20 10.52 -2.35 3.12
N SER A 21 9.84 -2.97 2.15
CA SER A 21 10.19 -4.29 1.61
C SER A 21 9.81 -4.38 0.15
N THR A 22 10.59 -5.12 -0.63
CA THR A 22 10.27 -5.48 -2.01
C THR A 22 9.95 -6.97 -2.07
N LEU A 23 8.86 -7.33 -2.75
CA LEU A 23 8.48 -8.72 -3.00
C LEU A 23 9.21 -9.24 -4.24
N GLU A 24 9.28 -10.57 -4.36
CA GLU A 24 9.83 -11.23 -5.56
C GLU A 24 9.09 -10.86 -6.86
N SER A 25 7.81 -10.46 -6.75
CA SER A 25 7.01 -9.96 -7.87
C SER A 25 7.39 -8.54 -8.35
N GLY A 26 8.36 -7.88 -7.69
CA GLY A 26 8.71 -6.48 -7.94
C GLY A 26 7.79 -5.46 -7.26
N VAL A 27 6.74 -5.90 -6.57
CA VAL A 27 5.88 -5.01 -5.77
C VAL A 27 6.65 -4.49 -4.56
N GLN A 28 6.59 -3.19 -4.35
CA GLN A 28 7.22 -2.47 -3.25
C GLN A 28 6.18 -2.11 -2.20
N LEU A 29 6.52 -2.30 -0.93
CA LEU A 29 5.70 -1.96 0.23
C LEU A 29 6.44 -0.94 1.09
N PHE A 30 5.71 0.10 1.52
CA PHE A 30 6.20 1.09 2.48
C PHE A 30 5.20 1.28 3.61
N ALA A 31 5.68 1.24 4.84
CA ALA A 31 4.96 1.72 6.01
C ALA A 31 5.57 3.07 6.41
N TYR A 32 4.77 4.13 6.34
CA TYR A 32 5.17 5.49 6.67
C TYR A 32 4.49 5.95 7.98
N PRO A 33 5.24 6.53 8.93
CA PRO A 33 4.69 6.96 10.20
C PRO A 33 3.94 8.30 10.03
N LEU A 34 2.71 8.36 10.54
CA LEU A 34 1.93 9.59 10.64
C LEU A 34 1.87 10.07 12.10
N SER A 35 1.34 11.27 12.31
CA SER A 35 0.98 11.76 13.65
C SER A 35 0.02 10.79 14.35
N GLU A 36 -0.01 10.84 15.69
CA GLU A 36 -0.88 9.98 16.51
C GLU A 36 -0.59 8.47 16.35
N GLN A 37 0.65 8.11 16.05
CA GLN A 37 1.11 6.72 15.88
C GLN A 37 0.39 5.94 14.76
N ARG A 38 -0.25 6.66 13.82
CA ARG A 38 -0.93 6.08 12.66
C ARG A 38 0.07 5.67 11.58
N ILE A 39 -0.33 4.71 10.76
CA ILE A 39 0.48 4.25 9.63
C ILE A 39 -0.20 4.57 8.29
N LEU A 40 0.56 5.15 7.37
CA LEU A 40 0.22 5.18 5.95
C LEU A 40 0.94 4.02 5.26
N LEU A 41 0.16 3.12 4.67
CA LEU A 41 0.68 2.00 3.90
C LEU A 41 0.68 2.38 2.40
N ALA A 42 1.78 2.12 1.72
CA ALA A 42 1.88 2.22 0.26
C ALA A 42 2.24 0.85 -0.33
N LEU A 43 1.55 0.47 -1.41
CA LEU A 43 1.90 -0.66 -2.26
C LEU A 43 2.05 -0.15 -3.69
N GLY A 44 3.12 -0.52 -4.37
CA GLY A 44 3.36 -0.01 -5.70
C GLY A 44 4.35 -0.82 -6.51
N VAL A 45 4.61 -0.31 -7.71
CA VAL A 45 5.53 -0.89 -8.68
C VAL A 45 6.50 0.19 -9.14
N GLY A 46 7.72 -0.23 -9.46
CA GLY A 46 8.78 0.65 -9.93
C GLY A 46 8.48 1.30 -11.29
N PRO A 47 9.33 2.23 -11.75
CA PRO A 47 9.07 3.00 -12.97
C PRO A 47 9.19 2.15 -14.25
N ASP A 48 9.87 1.01 -14.18
CA ASP A 48 10.02 0.07 -15.31
C ASP A 48 8.81 -0.89 -15.45
N ALA A 49 7.79 -0.77 -14.60
CA ALA A 49 6.59 -1.58 -14.70
C ALA A 49 5.77 -1.21 -15.94
N ALA A 50 5.11 -2.21 -16.55
CA ALA A 50 4.24 -1.98 -17.70
C ALA A 50 2.98 -1.18 -17.37
N LEU A 51 2.59 -1.13 -16.08
CA LEU A 51 1.41 -0.43 -15.61
C LEU A 51 1.53 1.08 -15.82
N THR A 52 0.56 1.68 -16.48
CA THR A 52 0.46 3.13 -16.64
C THR A 52 -0.45 3.77 -15.59
N ALA A 53 -0.27 5.06 -15.33
CA ALA A 53 -1.16 5.81 -14.44
C ALA A 53 -2.62 5.81 -14.92
N GLY A 54 -2.86 5.84 -16.23
CA GLY A 54 -4.20 5.77 -16.82
C GLY A 54 -4.88 4.43 -16.51
N GLU A 55 -4.16 3.32 -16.70
CA GLU A 55 -4.67 1.98 -16.38
C GLU A 55 -4.95 1.84 -14.88
N LEU A 56 -4.04 2.31 -14.02
CA LEU A 56 -4.23 2.31 -12.56
C LEU A 56 -5.53 3.03 -12.18
N LEU A 57 -5.76 4.22 -12.72
CA LEU A 57 -6.96 5.02 -12.46
C LEU A 57 -8.22 4.33 -12.99
N SER A 58 -8.17 3.77 -14.20
CA SER A 58 -9.30 3.05 -14.81
C SER A 58 -9.67 1.79 -14.03
N ARG A 59 -8.69 0.98 -13.62
CA ARG A 59 -8.90 -0.23 -12.80
C ARG A 59 -9.53 0.11 -11.46
N ARG A 60 -9.03 1.15 -10.78
CA ARG A 60 -9.62 1.66 -9.54
C ARG A 60 -11.06 2.15 -9.76
N ALA A 61 -11.31 2.92 -10.82
CA ALA A 61 -12.63 3.47 -11.09
C ALA A 61 -13.68 2.38 -11.33
N ALA A 62 -13.30 1.27 -11.97
CA ALA A 62 -14.19 0.13 -12.23
C ALA A 62 -14.72 -0.54 -10.95
N ARG A 63 -14.02 -0.41 -9.82
CA ARG A 63 -14.37 -1.03 -8.52
C ARG A 63 -14.38 -0.01 -7.37
N LEU A 64 -14.76 1.24 -7.66
CA LEU A 64 -14.58 2.38 -6.75
C LEU A 64 -15.16 2.16 -5.34
N ARG A 65 -16.27 1.43 -5.20
CA ARG A 65 -16.87 1.14 -3.89
C ARG A 65 -15.93 0.32 -3.01
N GLU A 66 -15.24 -0.66 -3.59
CA GLU A 66 -14.32 -1.54 -2.87
C GLU A 66 -12.95 -0.88 -2.70
N THR A 67 -12.50 -0.14 -3.72
CA THR A 67 -11.15 0.43 -3.82
C THR A 67 -11.06 1.88 -3.34
N GLY A 68 -12.16 2.46 -2.85
CA GLY A 68 -12.25 3.88 -2.53
C GLY A 68 -11.26 4.34 -1.46
N GLY A 69 -10.91 3.45 -0.53
CA GLY A 69 -9.92 3.68 0.51
C GLY A 69 -8.47 3.68 0.03
N TRP A 70 -8.21 3.23 -1.19
CA TRP A 70 -6.90 3.27 -1.83
C TRP A 70 -6.80 4.49 -2.75
N LEU A 71 -5.81 5.34 -2.49
CA LEU A 71 -5.54 6.55 -3.25
C LEU A 71 -4.35 6.31 -4.19
N PRO A 72 -4.51 6.50 -5.50
CA PRO A 72 -3.39 6.44 -6.43
C PRO A 72 -2.41 7.57 -6.16
N SER A 73 -1.12 7.27 -6.26
CA SER A 73 -0.03 8.23 -6.15
C SER A 73 1.07 7.86 -7.14
N MET A 74 1.82 8.86 -7.60
CA MET A 74 3.01 8.68 -8.41
C MET A 74 4.16 9.39 -7.71
N PHE A 75 5.29 8.68 -7.57
CA PHE A 75 6.50 9.28 -7.01
C PHE A 75 7.31 9.97 -8.10
N ASN A 76 8.27 10.81 -7.69
CA ASN A 76 9.06 11.64 -8.61
C ASN A 76 9.92 10.83 -9.60
N ASP A 77 10.19 9.56 -9.28
CA ASP A 77 10.91 8.60 -10.12
C ASP A 77 10.02 7.94 -11.19
N GLY A 78 8.70 8.20 -11.17
CA GLY A 78 7.73 7.58 -12.07
C GLY A 78 7.10 6.29 -11.52
N SER A 79 7.52 5.83 -10.34
CA SER A 79 6.89 4.68 -9.67
C SER A 79 5.43 4.96 -9.31
N LEU A 80 4.58 3.95 -9.45
CA LEU A 80 3.15 4.05 -9.20
C LEU A 80 2.75 3.31 -7.93
N TYR A 81 1.95 3.96 -7.09
CA TYR A 81 1.52 3.45 -5.79
C TYR A 81 0.02 3.59 -5.57
N LEU A 82 -0.50 2.69 -4.75
CA LEU A 82 -1.74 2.86 -4.00
C LEU A 82 -1.38 3.11 -2.54
N VAL A 83 -1.90 4.19 -1.98
CA VAL A 83 -1.71 4.55 -0.57
C VAL A 83 -3.01 4.48 0.20
N ARG A 84 -2.94 3.99 1.44
CA ARG A 84 -4.08 3.91 2.35
C ARG A 84 -3.64 4.08 3.79
N ARG A 85 -4.39 4.87 4.55
CA ARG A 85 -4.21 4.95 6.01
C ARG A 85 -4.80 3.69 6.63
N LEU A 86 -4.01 3.00 7.45
CA LEU A 86 -4.52 1.86 8.21
C LEU A 86 -5.40 2.36 9.36
N SER A 87 -6.47 1.61 9.63
CA SER A 87 -7.24 1.78 10.87
C SER A 87 -6.48 1.17 12.06
N ALA A 88 -6.86 1.56 13.29
CA ALA A 88 -6.27 0.97 14.51
C ALA A 88 -6.36 -0.56 14.51
N GLN A 89 -7.50 -1.09 14.08
CA GLN A 89 -7.75 -2.52 14.04
C GLN A 89 -6.86 -3.23 13.01
N GLU A 90 -6.61 -2.61 11.86
CA GLU A 90 -5.73 -3.19 10.83
C GLU A 90 -4.26 -3.15 11.24
N GLU A 91 -3.85 -2.13 11.98
CA GLU A 91 -2.50 -2.06 12.55
C GLU A 91 -2.24 -3.20 13.57
N GLU A 92 -3.29 -3.81 14.11
CA GLU A 92 -3.25 -4.93 15.05
C GLU A 92 -3.56 -6.30 14.40
N GLY A 93 -3.73 -6.34 13.07
CA GLY A 93 -3.97 -7.59 12.33
C GLY A 93 -5.45 -7.98 12.21
N GLY A 94 -6.36 -7.01 12.15
CA GLY A 94 -7.78 -7.28 11.93
C GLY A 94 -8.11 -7.84 10.53
N ASP A 95 -9.18 -8.63 10.45
CA ASP A 95 -9.62 -9.39 9.25
C ASP A 95 -9.73 -8.57 7.96
N ALA A 96 -9.99 -7.27 8.07
CA ALA A 96 -10.11 -6.38 6.91
C ALA A 96 -8.79 -6.23 6.15
N LEU A 97 -7.63 -6.31 6.84
CA LEU A 97 -6.32 -6.03 6.25
C LEU A 97 -6.01 -6.96 5.08
N ALA A 98 -6.17 -8.28 5.27
CA ALA A 98 -5.91 -9.26 4.23
C ALA A 98 -6.73 -9.01 2.96
N SER A 99 -8.02 -8.68 3.12
CA SER A 99 -8.91 -8.39 1.99
C SER A 99 -8.49 -7.15 1.20
N GLN A 100 -8.03 -6.12 1.92
CA GLN A 100 -7.61 -4.85 1.33
C GLN A 100 -6.26 -4.96 0.64
N LEU A 101 -5.33 -5.74 1.18
CA LEU A 101 -4.05 -6.04 0.52
C LEU A 101 -4.26 -6.79 -0.79
N ARG A 102 -5.15 -7.81 -0.79
CA ARG A 102 -5.49 -8.54 -2.02
C ARG A 102 -6.07 -7.59 -3.08
N LEU A 103 -6.99 -6.72 -2.69
CA LEU A 103 -7.60 -5.74 -3.59
C LEU A 103 -6.57 -4.77 -4.19
N ALA A 104 -5.62 -4.29 -3.39
CA ALA A 104 -4.55 -3.41 -3.88
C ALA A 104 -3.66 -4.11 -4.92
N LEU A 105 -3.29 -5.38 -4.68
CA LEU A 105 -2.51 -6.15 -5.65
C LEU A 105 -3.26 -6.40 -6.96
N GLU A 106 -4.57 -6.67 -6.89
CA GLU A 106 -5.40 -6.85 -8.08
C GLU A 106 -5.48 -5.59 -8.95
N ILE A 107 -5.37 -4.40 -8.35
CA ILE A 107 -5.34 -3.14 -9.10
C ILE A 107 -3.96 -2.92 -9.77
N LEU A 108 -2.88 -3.36 -9.10
CA LEU A 108 -1.49 -3.19 -9.54
C LEU A 108 -1.04 -4.20 -10.61
N ASN A 109 -1.67 -5.38 -10.69
CA ASN A 109 -1.42 -6.41 -11.72
C ASN A 109 -2.31 -6.18 -12.94
#